data_AF-A0A934CVA4-F1
#
_entry.id   AF-A0A934CVA4-F1
#
_cell.length_a   1.000
_cell.length_b   1.000
_cell.length_c   1.000
_cell.angle_alpha   90.00
_cell.angle_beta   90.00
_cell.angle_gamma   90.00
#
_symmetry.space_group_name_H-M   'P 1'
#
loop_
_entity.id
_entity.type
_entity.pdbx_description
1 polymer ?
#
loop_
_entity_poly.entity_id
_entity_poly.type
_entity_poly.pdbx_seq_one_letter_code
_entity_poly.pdbx_strand_id
1 'polypeptide(L)'
;MLTPLQKKTSQAIVNIFETGRPLGDYGSVTVIKGDTGHLTYGRSQTTLGSGNLALLLHAYCKAKGKFSAALASYLPAFDRRDTKLDHDEKVKALLRQAGNDPVMKKVQDEFFDRVYWESALKSADYISVARPLGVAVIYDGRIHGSYHAIRDLTSQQYGQIAGLGEEEWIKGYVSVRRNWLANHGNTALHATVYRMDSFMELIKGDKWDLQLPLTVRNIVLSENLFSDDYRQPSVVSAADVNERVLFLTKPMMRGEDVKRLQKALGFAEKDIDGAFGNDTDKAVRKFQKAHGLKSDGKVGPATWTALGFV
;
A
#
# COMPACT_ATOMS: atom_id res chain seq x y z
N MET A 1 10.58 -13.42 -18.78
CA MET A 1 9.19 -13.08 -18.43
C MET A 1 8.96 -13.47 -16.99
N LEU A 2 8.41 -12.59 -16.15
CA LEU A 2 8.18 -12.86 -14.72
C LEU A 2 7.13 -13.97 -14.54
N THR A 3 7.30 -14.79 -13.50
CA THR A 3 6.24 -15.70 -13.05
C THR A 3 5.05 -14.91 -12.46
N PRO A 4 3.83 -15.50 -12.41
CA PRO A 4 2.70 -14.87 -11.75
C PRO A 4 2.97 -14.48 -10.29
N LEU A 5 3.72 -15.32 -9.55
CA LEU A 5 4.09 -15.06 -8.16
C LEU A 5 5.07 -13.88 -8.04
N GLN A 6 6.06 -13.81 -8.94
CA GLN A 6 6.99 -12.67 -8.97
C GLN A 6 6.27 -11.37 -9.30
N LYS A 7 5.34 -11.37 -10.27
CA LYS A 7 4.48 -10.21 -10.55
C LYS A 7 3.71 -9.77 -9.30
N LYS A 8 3.00 -10.69 -8.63
CA LYS A 8 2.25 -10.39 -7.41
C LYS A 8 3.16 -9.85 -6.30
N THR A 9 4.38 -10.38 -6.18
CA THR A 9 5.37 -9.93 -5.19
C THR A 9 5.89 -8.53 -5.51
N SER A 10 6.22 -8.22 -6.76
CA SER A 10 6.60 -6.87 -7.21
C SER A 10 5.48 -5.86 -6.92
N GLN A 11 4.23 -6.22 -7.21
CA GLN A 11 3.06 -5.38 -6.90
C GLN A 11 2.86 -5.19 -5.40
N ALA A 12 3.05 -6.24 -4.59
CA ALA A 12 2.94 -6.16 -3.14
C ALA A 12 3.98 -5.25 -2.50
N ILE A 13 5.22 -5.26 -2.99
CA ILE A 13 6.27 -4.32 -2.55
C ILE A 13 5.81 -2.88 -2.74
N VAL A 14 5.30 -2.54 -3.93
CA VAL A 14 4.84 -1.17 -4.21
C VAL A 14 3.57 -0.83 -3.41
N ASN A 15 2.63 -1.76 -3.28
CA ASN A 15 1.44 -1.54 -2.44
C ASN A 15 1.80 -1.29 -0.97
N ILE A 16 2.81 -1.98 -0.42
CA ILE A 16 3.35 -1.71 0.92
C ILE A 16 3.86 -0.27 1.01
N PHE A 17 4.54 0.22 -0.02
CA PHE A 17 5.00 1.60 -0.02
C PHE A 17 3.85 2.60 -0.10
N GLU A 18 2.81 2.33 -0.89
CA GLU A 18 1.66 3.24 -0.99
C GLU A 18 0.77 3.26 0.25
N THR A 19 0.51 2.08 0.83
CA THR A 19 -0.60 1.90 1.78
C THR A 19 -0.20 1.17 3.06
N GLY A 20 1.03 0.67 3.14
CA GLY A 20 1.43 -0.24 4.21
C GLY A 20 0.74 -1.61 4.15
N ARG A 21 -0.07 -1.89 3.11
CA ARG A 21 -0.79 -3.16 2.95
C ARG A 21 -0.36 -3.86 1.66
N PRO A 22 0.05 -5.12 1.72
CA PRO A 22 0.61 -5.79 0.54
C PRO A 22 -0.41 -6.05 -0.58
N LEU A 23 -1.70 -6.25 -0.29
CA LEU A 23 -2.73 -6.31 -1.35
C LEU A 23 -3.44 -4.96 -1.56
N GLY A 24 -2.95 -3.88 -0.95
CA GLY A 24 -3.60 -2.58 -0.93
C GLY A 24 -4.93 -2.59 -0.17
N ASP A 25 -5.81 -1.65 -0.51
CA ASP A 25 -7.17 -1.54 0.03
C ASP A 25 -8.17 -1.23 -1.11
N TYR A 26 -8.83 -2.28 -1.60
CA TYR A 26 -9.81 -2.19 -2.69
C TYR A 26 -11.04 -1.34 -2.36
N GLY A 27 -11.34 -1.14 -1.07
CA GLY A 27 -12.47 -0.33 -0.60
C GLY A 27 -12.08 1.06 -0.11
N SER A 28 -10.79 1.43 -0.18
CA SER A 28 -10.33 2.74 0.27
C SER A 28 -11.00 3.85 -0.52
N VAL A 29 -11.58 4.81 0.20
CA VAL A 29 -12.22 6.01 -0.36
C VAL A 29 -11.69 7.23 0.38
N THR A 30 -11.04 8.13 -0.34
CA THR A 30 -10.36 9.30 0.22
C THR A 30 -10.69 10.56 -0.58
N VAL A 31 -10.64 11.71 0.10
CA VAL A 31 -10.68 13.05 -0.52
C VAL A 31 -9.62 13.87 0.20
N ILE A 32 -8.61 14.34 -0.54
CA ILE A 32 -7.53 15.14 0.04
C ILE A 32 -7.85 16.61 -0.21
N LYS A 33 -7.96 17.39 0.88
CA LYS A 33 -8.30 18.81 0.78
C LYS A 33 -7.20 19.57 0.02
N GLY A 34 -7.57 20.22 -1.08
CA GLY A 34 -6.67 21.02 -1.91
C GLY A 34 -5.91 20.22 -2.98
N ASP A 35 -6.13 18.90 -3.05
CA ASP A 35 -5.60 18.06 -4.14
C ASP A 35 -6.52 18.12 -5.38
N THR A 36 -5.95 18.03 -6.57
CA THR A 36 -6.70 18.06 -7.84
C THR A 36 -7.30 16.70 -8.23
N GLY A 37 -6.93 15.63 -7.52
CA GLY A 37 -7.47 14.29 -7.71
C GLY A 37 -8.92 14.15 -7.27
N HIS A 38 -9.40 14.98 -6.34
CA HIS A 38 -10.77 14.89 -5.79
C HIS A 38 -11.04 13.47 -5.21
N LEU A 39 -12.29 13.00 -5.25
CA LEU A 39 -12.67 11.66 -4.80
C LEU A 39 -11.77 10.58 -5.39
N THR A 40 -11.15 9.82 -4.51
CA THR A 40 -10.14 8.82 -4.82
C THR A 40 -10.58 7.46 -4.28
N TYR A 41 -10.42 6.40 -5.08
CA TYR A 41 -10.96 5.08 -4.79
C TYR A 41 -10.05 3.91 -5.19
N GLY A 42 -9.99 2.92 -4.31
CA GLY A 42 -9.45 1.59 -4.59
C GLY A 42 -7.98 1.41 -4.21
N ARG A 43 -7.45 0.21 -4.52
CA ARG A 43 -6.18 -0.30 -3.99
C ARG A 43 -4.96 0.53 -4.38
N SER A 44 -5.05 1.24 -5.50
CA SER A 44 -4.00 2.09 -6.03
C SER A 44 -4.54 3.49 -6.35
N GLN A 45 -5.56 3.92 -5.60
CA GLN A 45 -6.03 5.31 -5.48
C GLN A 45 -6.39 5.97 -6.82
N THR A 46 -7.31 5.36 -7.59
CA THR A 46 -7.84 5.94 -8.82
C THR A 46 -8.67 7.19 -8.53
N THR A 47 -8.41 8.29 -9.22
CA THR A 47 -8.99 9.59 -8.86
C THR A 47 -10.10 10.04 -9.81
N LEU A 48 -11.06 10.81 -9.29
CA LEU A 48 -12.12 11.47 -10.06
C LEU A 48 -11.53 12.50 -11.04
N GLY A 49 -10.60 13.33 -10.56
CA GLY A 49 -10.00 14.41 -11.34
C GLY A 49 -9.27 13.93 -12.59
N SER A 50 -8.63 12.75 -12.54
CA SER A 50 -7.97 12.15 -13.71
C SER A 50 -8.96 11.58 -14.73
N GLY A 51 -10.19 11.28 -14.33
CA GLY A 51 -11.17 10.53 -15.13
C GLY A 51 -10.97 9.01 -15.11
N ASN A 52 -9.87 8.50 -14.54
CA ASN A 52 -9.63 7.06 -14.45
C ASN A 52 -10.65 6.36 -13.54
N LEU A 53 -11.16 7.05 -12.52
CA LEU A 53 -12.23 6.51 -11.67
C LEU A 53 -13.50 6.21 -12.48
N ALA A 54 -13.88 7.07 -13.42
CA ALA A 54 -15.03 6.81 -14.30
C ALA A 54 -14.80 5.55 -15.15
N LEU A 55 -13.63 5.43 -15.78
CA LEU A 55 -13.26 4.26 -16.59
C LEU A 55 -13.30 2.94 -15.79
N LEU A 56 -12.81 2.98 -14.56
CA LEU A 56 -12.85 1.83 -13.64
C LEU A 56 -14.30 1.43 -13.33
N LEU A 57 -15.16 2.40 -13.01
CA LEU A 57 -16.56 2.14 -12.68
C LEU A 57 -17.37 1.65 -13.88
N HIS A 58 -17.09 2.15 -15.09
CA HIS A 58 -17.65 1.60 -16.34
C HIS A 58 -17.24 0.14 -16.54
N ALA A 59 -15.96 -0.19 -16.31
CA ALA A 59 -15.48 -1.58 -16.39
C ALA A 59 -16.18 -2.48 -15.36
N TYR A 60 -16.37 -2.00 -14.13
CA TYR A 60 -17.10 -2.72 -13.08
C TYR A 60 -18.56 -2.95 -13.43
N CYS A 61 -19.25 -1.92 -13.95
CA CYS A 61 -20.62 -2.04 -14.41
C CYS A 61 -20.77 -3.02 -15.58
N LYS A 62 -19.83 -3.00 -16.53
CA LYS A 62 -19.77 -3.98 -17.63
C LYS A 62 -19.53 -5.41 -17.13
N ALA A 63 -18.74 -5.58 -16.08
CA ALA A 63 -18.47 -6.87 -15.45
C ALA A 63 -19.64 -7.40 -14.59
N LYS A 64 -20.73 -6.64 -14.45
CA LYS A 64 -21.96 -7.02 -13.72
C LYS A 64 -21.70 -7.41 -12.25
N GLY A 65 -20.87 -6.62 -11.57
CA GLY A 65 -20.69 -6.77 -10.13
C GLY A 65 -21.95 -6.48 -9.31
N LYS A 66 -21.92 -6.89 -8.05
CA LYS A 66 -23.06 -6.83 -7.12
C LYS A 66 -23.64 -5.42 -6.97
N PHE A 67 -22.79 -4.39 -7.02
CA PHE A 67 -23.18 -2.98 -6.84
C PHE A 67 -23.28 -2.22 -8.16
N SER A 68 -23.13 -2.88 -9.32
CA SER A 68 -23.12 -2.24 -10.63
C SER A 68 -24.41 -1.46 -10.91
N ALA A 69 -25.58 -2.02 -10.58
CA ALA A 69 -26.85 -1.33 -10.82
C ALA A 69 -26.97 -0.02 -10.03
N ALA A 70 -26.51 -0.02 -8.77
CA ALA A 70 -26.52 1.18 -7.93
C ALA A 70 -25.47 2.20 -8.36
N LEU A 71 -24.29 1.77 -8.80
CA LEU A 71 -23.24 2.67 -9.29
C LEU A 71 -23.53 3.21 -10.70
N ALA A 72 -24.31 2.49 -11.52
CA ALA A 72 -24.66 2.90 -12.88
C ALA A 72 -25.39 4.24 -12.93
N SER A 73 -26.25 4.55 -11.95
CA SER A 73 -26.96 5.84 -11.87
C SER A 73 -26.03 7.03 -11.64
N TYR A 74 -24.83 6.79 -11.11
CA TYR A 74 -23.83 7.82 -10.84
C TYR A 74 -22.79 7.98 -11.96
N LEU A 75 -22.71 7.04 -12.93
CA LEU A 75 -21.73 7.10 -14.02
C LEU A 75 -21.71 8.44 -14.76
N PRO A 76 -22.85 9.07 -15.12
CA PRO A 76 -22.82 10.37 -15.78
C PRO A 76 -22.14 11.48 -14.95
N ALA A 77 -22.22 11.41 -13.61
CA ALA A 77 -21.54 12.36 -12.73
C ALA A 77 -20.03 12.09 -12.68
N PHE A 78 -19.62 10.81 -12.64
CA PHE A 78 -18.21 10.42 -12.75
C PHE A 78 -17.60 10.82 -14.10
N ASP A 79 -18.33 10.63 -15.21
CA ASP A 79 -17.89 11.00 -16.55
C ASP A 79 -17.64 12.51 -16.69
N ARG A 80 -18.50 13.33 -16.07
CA ARG A 80 -18.33 14.79 -15.99
C ARG A 80 -17.33 15.24 -14.93
N ARG A 81 -16.75 14.32 -14.15
CA ARG A 81 -15.85 14.61 -13.03
C ARG A 81 -16.49 15.57 -12.01
N ASP A 82 -17.77 15.36 -11.72
CA ASP A 82 -18.56 16.25 -10.85
C ASP A 82 -18.02 16.22 -9.41
N THR A 83 -17.37 17.32 -8.98
CA THR A 83 -16.72 17.43 -7.68
C THR A 83 -17.69 17.39 -6.50
N LYS A 84 -19.00 17.48 -6.74
CA LYS A 84 -20.01 17.23 -5.69
C LYS A 84 -19.92 15.82 -5.12
N LEU A 85 -19.39 14.86 -5.90
CA LEU A 85 -19.16 13.49 -5.45
C LEU A 85 -18.17 13.40 -4.27
N ASP A 86 -17.32 14.41 -4.08
CA ASP A 86 -16.41 14.50 -2.92
C ASP A 86 -17.15 14.51 -1.58
N HIS A 87 -18.43 14.89 -1.58
CA HIS A 87 -19.28 15.03 -0.40
C HIS A 87 -20.49 14.09 -0.42
N ASP A 88 -20.63 13.23 -1.43
CA ASP A 88 -21.74 12.27 -1.52
C ASP A 88 -21.45 11.01 -0.69
N GLU A 89 -21.99 10.97 0.53
CA GLU A 89 -21.79 9.84 1.44
C GLU A 89 -22.42 8.53 0.95
N LYS A 90 -23.45 8.59 0.11
CA LYS A 90 -24.05 7.37 -0.47
C LYS A 90 -23.10 6.75 -1.48
N VAL A 91 -22.51 7.57 -2.34
CA VAL A 91 -21.49 7.12 -3.31
C VAL A 91 -20.28 6.55 -2.58
N LYS A 92 -19.76 7.25 -1.57
CA LYS A 92 -18.62 6.74 -0.78
C LYS A 92 -18.94 5.39 -0.11
N ALA A 93 -20.13 5.24 0.46
CA ALA A 93 -20.55 3.97 1.05
C ALA A 93 -20.66 2.85 0.00
N LEU A 94 -21.24 3.13 -1.18
CA LEU A 94 -21.31 2.17 -2.28
C LEU A 94 -19.93 1.73 -2.76
N LEU A 95 -19.00 2.67 -2.91
CA LEU A 95 -17.61 2.37 -3.30
C LEU A 95 -16.91 1.48 -2.26
N ARG A 96 -17.02 1.82 -0.96
CA ARG A 96 -16.47 0.97 0.12
C ARG A 96 -17.04 -0.45 0.08
N GLN A 97 -18.34 -0.58 -0.12
CA GLN A 97 -19.01 -1.90 -0.22
C GLN A 97 -18.59 -2.65 -1.49
N ALA A 98 -18.50 -1.94 -2.62
CA ALA A 98 -18.04 -2.50 -3.88
C ALA A 98 -16.60 -3.01 -3.77
N GLY A 99 -15.72 -2.36 -2.99
CA GLY A 99 -14.36 -2.86 -2.75
C GLY A 99 -14.28 -4.27 -2.14
N ASN A 100 -15.36 -4.75 -1.50
CA ASN A 100 -15.46 -6.11 -0.98
C ASN A 100 -16.00 -7.12 -2.00
N ASP A 101 -16.59 -6.66 -3.11
CA ASP A 101 -17.08 -7.51 -4.18
C ASP A 101 -15.90 -8.14 -4.96
N PRO A 102 -15.80 -9.47 -5.07
CA PRO A 102 -14.77 -10.13 -5.87
C PRO A 102 -14.69 -9.61 -7.32
N VAL A 103 -15.83 -9.22 -7.92
CA VAL A 103 -15.84 -8.64 -9.28
C VAL A 103 -15.13 -7.29 -9.31
N MET A 104 -15.34 -6.45 -8.30
CA MET A 104 -14.65 -5.15 -8.21
C MET A 104 -13.16 -5.33 -7.98
N LYS A 105 -12.76 -6.29 -7.12
CA LYS A 105 -11.34 -6.59 -6.88
C LYS A 105 -10.63 -6.99 -8.17
N LYS A 106 -11.23 -7.94 -8.90
CA LYS A 106 -10.74 -8.36 -10.22
C LYS A 106 -10.65 -7.20 -11.21
N VAL A 107 -11.69 -6.37 -11.29
CA VAL A 107 -11.72 -5.22 -12.20
C VAL A 107 -10.64 -4.18 -11.85
N GLN A 108 -10.41 -3.90 -10.56
CA GLN A 108 -9.30 -3.05 -10.14
C GLN A 108 -7.97 -3.66 -10.55
N ASP A 109 -7.76 -4.95 -10.31
CA ASP A 109 -6.51 -5.62 -10.67
C ASP A 109 -6.22 -5.53 -12.17
N GLU A 110 -7.19 -5.87 -13.01
CA GLU A 110 -7.07 -5.79 -14.47
C GLU A 110 -6.86 -4.34 -14.95
N PHE A 111 -7.54 -3.37 -14.33
CA PHE A 111 -7.39 -1.96 -14.68
C PHE A 111 -5.98 -1.46 -14.36
N PHE A 112 -5.49 -1.69 -13.15
CA PHE A 112 -4.16 -1.25 -12.72
C PHE A 112 -3.04 -1.98 -13.46
N ASP A 113 -3.25 -3.26 -13.78
CA ASP A 113 -2.32 -4.03 -14.61
C ASP A 113 -2.14 -3.37 -15.98
N ARG A 114 -3.24 -3.07 -16.67
CA ARG A 114 -3.21 -2.45 -17.99
C ARG A 114 -2.58 -1.05 -17.96
N VAL A 115 -2.94 -0.24 -16.96
CA VAL A 115 -2.53 1.18 -16.93
C VAL A 115 -1.08 1.33 -16.49
N TYR A 116 -0.62 0.56 -15.48
CA TYR A 116 0.69 0.79 -14.86
C TYR A 116 1.66 -0.38 -15.05
N TRP A 117 1.21 -1.62 -14.85
CA TRP A 117 2.09 -2.78 -14.89
C TRP A 117 2.61 -3.06 -16.30
N GLU A 118 1.74 -3.11 -17.30
CA GLU A 118 2.14 -3.32 -18.70
C GLU A 118 3.08 -2.22 -19.20
N SER A 119 2.85 -0.98 -18.75
CA SER A 119 3.73 0.14 -19.08
C SER A 119 5.11 0.01 -18.44
N ALA A 120 5.18 -0.51 -17.21
CA ALA A 120 6.44 -0.81 -16.54
C ALA A 120 7.18 -1.96 -17.22
N LEU A 121 6.50 -3.03 -17.63
CA LEU A 121 7.11 -4.11 -18.41
C LEU A 121 7.71 -3.62 -19.73
N LYS A 122 6.96 -2.83 -20.50
CA LYS A 122 7.48 -2.21 -21.74
C LYS A 122 8.72 -1.36 -21.47
N SER A 123 8.73 -0.64 -20.33
CA SER A 123 9.86 0.20 -19.92
C SER A 123 11.08 -0.61 -19.50
N ALA A 124 10.87 -1.76 -18.85
CA ALA A 124 11.91 -2.70 -18.46
C ALA A 124 12.51 -3.40 -19.70
N ASP A 125 11.65 -3.91 -20.58
CA ASP A 125 12.05 -4.56 -21.83
C ASP A 125 12.87 -3.61 -22.72
N TYR A 126 12.47 -2.32 -22.80
CA TYR A 126 13.18 -1.30 -23.58
C TYR A 126 14.66 -1.15 -23.17
N ILE A 127 14.97 -1.36 -21.89
CA ILE A 127 16.36 -1.33 -21.38
C ILE A 127 16.89 -2.71 -21.00
N SER A 128 16.21 -3.79 -21.41
CA SER A 128 16.62 -5.18 -21.10
C SER A 128 16.74 -5.49 -19.61
N VAL A 129 15.90 -4.89 -18.76
CA VAL A 129 15.76 -5.27 -17.34
C VAL A 129 14.78 -6.44 -17.26
N ALA A 130 15.22 -7.57 -16.72
CA ALA A 130 14.44 -8.80 -16.69
C ALA A 130 14.25 -9.41 -15.28
N ARG A 131 15.10 -9.05 -14.30
CA ARG A 131 15.01 -9.56 -12.94
C ARG A 131 13.76 -9.00 -12.24
N PRO A 132 13.05 -9.83 -11.47
CA PRO A 132 11.84 -9.42 -10.74
C PRO A 132 12.01 -8.16 -9.87
N LEU A 133 13.13 -8.06 -9.15
CA LEU A 133 13.44 -6.88 -8.33
C LEU A 133 13.66 -5.63 -9.19
N GLY A 134 14.40 -5.74 -10.30
CA GLY A 134 14.60 -4.64 -11.25
C GLY A 134 13.29 -4.15 -11.85
N VAL A 135 12.41 -5.07 -12.26
CA VAL A 135 11.06 -4.74 -12.72
C VAL A 135 10.23 -4.05 -11.63
N ALA A 136 10.33 -4.47 -10.36
CA ALA A 136 9.66 -3.80 -9.25
C ALA A 136 10.14 -2.35 -9.04
N VAL A 137 11.44 -2.09 -9.18
CA VAL A 137 12.02 -0.72 -9.12
C VAL A 137 11.45 0.15 -10.24
N ILE A 138 11.40 -0.37 -11.47
CA ILE A 138 10.84 0.35 -12.62
C ILE A 138 9.34 0.60 -12.43
N TYR A 139 8.61 -0.40 -11.93
CA TYR A 139 7.18 -0.29 -11.67
C TYR A 139 6.85 0.82 -10.67
N ASP A 140 7.56 0.89 -9.54
CA ASP A 140 7.43 2.00 -8.58
C ASP A 140 7.76 3.35 -9.24
N GLY A 141 8.84 3.43 -10.03
CA GLY A 141 9.21 4.64 -10.74
C GLY A 141 8.17 5.11 -11.77
N ARG A 142 7.45 4.18 -12.41
CA ARG A 142 6.39 4.49 -13.37
C ARG A 142 5.12 4.98 -12.68
N ILE A 143 4.74 4.37 -11.56
CA ILE A 143 3.58 4.81 -10.76
C ILE A 143 3.75 6.27 -10.33
N HIS A 144 4.95 6.65 -9.89
CA HIS A 144 5.24 8.02 -9.44
C HIS A 144 5.65 8.98 -10.58
N GLY A 145 5.65 8.52 -11.82
CA GLY A 145 5.99 9.33 -13.00
C GLY A 145 7.48 9.74 -13.10
N SER A 146 8.32 9.39 -12.13
CA SER A 146 9.74 9.78 -12.10
C SER A 146 10.64 8.90 -12.97
N TYR A 147 10.14 7.78 -13.50
CA TYR A 147 10.96 6.76 -14.16
C TYR A 147 11.90 7.32 -15.24
N HIS A 148 11.36 8.05 -16.22
CA HIS A 148 12.16 8.50 -17.37
C HIS A 148 13.27 9.46 -16.97
N ALA A 149 12.96 10.44 -16.13
CA ALA A 149 13.95 11.41 -15.64
C ALA A 149 15.08 10.71 -14.87
N ILE A 150 14.74 9.80 -13.96
CA ILE A 150 15.76 9.08 -13.18
C ILE A 150 16.55 8.10 -14.07
N ARG A 151 15.92 7.42 -15.03
CA ARG A 151 16.61 6.55 -15.98
C ARG A 151 17.68 7.33 -16.73
N ASP A 152 17.34 8.49 -17.26
CA ASP A 152 18.26 9.31 -18.06
C ASP A 152 19.40 9.84 -17.20
N LEU A 153 19.11 10.31 -15.98
CA LEU A 153 20.14 10.71 -15.00
C LEU A 153 21.05 9.54 -14.61
N THR A 154 20.50 8.34 -14.43
CA THR A 154 21.26 7.13 -14.12
C THR A 154 22.21 6.78 -15.25
N SER A 155 21.71 6.79 -16.49
CA SER A 155 22.53 6.53 -17.67
C SER A 155 23.60 7.59 -17.89
N GLN A 156 23.34 8.86 -17.54
CA GLN A 156 24.34 9.91 -17.59
C GLN A 156 25.43 9.75 -16.53
N GLN A 157 25.08 9.32 -15.32
CA GLN A 157 26.01 9.24 -14.20
C GLN A 157 26.82 7.93 -14.16
N TYR A 158 26.20 6.80 -14.50
CA TYR A 158 26.81 5.48 -14.39
C TYR A 158 27.12 4.85 -15.76
N GLY A 159 26.42 5.28 -16.82
CA GLY A 159 26.49 4.68 -18.15
C GLY A 159 25.25 3.84 -18.48
N GLN A 160 25.21 3.32 -19.70
CA GLN A 160 24.08 2.51 -20.17
C GLN A 160 24.11 1.10 -19.58
N ILE A 161 22.93 0.53 -19.35
CA ILE A 161 22.75 -0.83 -18.82
C ILE A 161 23.46 -1.90 -19.65
N ALA A 162 23.55 -1.72 -20.98
CA ALA A 162 24.23 -2.65 -21.87
C ALA A 162 25.73 -2.82 -21.54
N GLY A 163 26.37 -1.80 -20.95
CA GLY A 163 27.77 -1.86 -20.51
C GLY A 163 27.93 -2.24 -19.03
N LEU A 164 27.00 -1.86 -18.16
CA LEU A 164 27.08 -2.09 -16.72
C LEU A 164 26.56 -3.47 -16.28
N GLY A 165 25.61 -4.01 -17.03
CA GLY A 165 24.76 -5.10 -16.55
C GLY A 165 23.59 -4.59 -15.69
N GLU A 166 22.54 -5.43 -15.63
CA GLU A 166 21.27 -5.06 -15.01
C GLU A 166 21.39 -4.70 -13.53
N GLU A 167 22.07 -5.54 -12.74
CA GLU A 167 22.12 -5.38 -11.27
C GLU A 167 22.84 -4.09 -10.85
N GLU A 168 23.98 -3.79 -11.49
CA GLU A 168 24.73 -2.57 -11.23
C GLU A 168 23.97 -1.32 -11.71
N TRP A 169 23.31 -1.39 -12.86
CA TRP A 169 22.50 -0.28 -13.34
C TRP A 169 21.30 0.00 -12.41
N ILE A 170 20.61 -1.05 -11.91
CA ILE A 170 19.50 -0.90 -10.95
C ILE A 170 20.00 -0.36 -9.60
N LYS A 171 21.17 -0.80 -9.11
CA LYS A 171 21.82 -0.21 -7.93
C LYS A 171 22.06 1.29 -8.11
N GLY A 172 22.58 1.67 -9.28
CA GLY A 172 22.76 3.06 -9.68
C GLY A 172 21.44 3.83 -9.68
N TYR A 173 20.41 3.28 -10.33
CA TYR A 173 19.08 3.88 -10.43
C TYR A 173 18.47 4.17 -9.05
N VAL A 174 18.49 3.18 -8.16
CA VAL A 174 17.94 3.33 -6.80
C VAL A 174 18.71 4.42 -6.04
N SER A 175 20.03 4.46 -6.18
CA SER A 175 20.88 5.49 -5.55
C SER A 175 20.60 6.90 -6.08
N VAL A 176 20.49 7.05 -7.40
CA VAL A 176 20.16 8.32 -8.06
C VAL A 176 18.78 8.80 -7.62
N ARG A 177 17.78 7.92 -7.64
CA ARG A 177 16.41 8.28 -7.23
C ARG A 177 16.34 8.66 -5.77
N ARG A 178 17.03 7.94 -4.90
CA ARG A 178 17.11 8.24 -3.47
C ARG A 178 17.64 9.66 -3.24
N ASN A 179 18.76 9.99 -3.89
CA ASN A 179 19.37 11.32 -3.78
C ASN A 179 18.49 12.41 -4.38
N TRP A 180 17.85 12.13 -5.52
CA TRP A 180 16.90 13.04 -6.15
C TRP A 180 15.70 13.33 -5.23
N LEU A 181 15.11 12.30 -4.62
CA LEU A 181 14.01 12.45 -3.67
C LEU A 181 14.43 13.25 -2.42
N ALA A 182 15.62 12.98 -1.88
CA ALA A 182 16.11 13.65 -0.67
C ALA A 182 16.43 15.15 -0.88
N ASN A 183 16.76 15.55 -2.10
CA ASN A 183 17.17 16.92 -2.43
C ASN A 183 16.16 17.64 -3.35
N HIS A 184 14.98 17.07 -3.56
CA HIS A 184 14.01 17.64 -4.48
C HIS A 184 13.45 18.98 -3.93
N GLY A 185 13.19 19.95 -4.81
CA GLY A 185 12.59 21.23 -4.41
C GLY A 185 11.18 21.10 -3.82
N ASN A 186 10.45 20.04 -4.20
CA ASN A 186 9.21 19.65 -3.53
C ASN A 186 9.53 18.80 -2.29
N THR A 187 9.51 19.43 -1.12
CA THR A 187 9.85 18.81 0.16
C THR A 187 8.89 17.69 0.58
N ALA A 188 7.66 17.64 0.05
CA ALA A 188 6.74 16.53 0.31
C ALA A 188 7.31 15.19 -0.19
N LEU A 189 8.17 15.20 -1.21
CA LEU A 189 8.79 13.99 -1.75
C LEU A 189 9.88 13.42 -0.83
N HIS A 190 10.45 14.23 0.07
CA HIS A 190 11.52 13.79 0.97
C HIS A 190 11.05 12.65 1.88
N ALA A 191 9.77 12.70 2.28
CA ALA A 191 9.14 11.65 3.09
C ALA A 191 9.05 10.29 2.37
N THR A 192 9.27 10.23 1.05
CA THR A 192 9.20 9.00 0.25
C THR A 192 10.56 8.33 0.01
N VAL A 193 11.65 8.90 0.52
CA VAL A 193 13.02 8.37 0.40
C VAL A 193 13.12 6.91 0.90
N TYR A 194 12.35 6.53 1.93
CA TYR A 194 12.34 5.18 2.49
C TYR A 194 12.05 4.08 1.45
N ARG A 195 11.38 4.40 0.34
CA ARG A 195 11.10 3.44 -0.72
C ARG A 195 12.39 2.94 -1.36
N MET A 196 13.31 3.87 -1.62
CA MET A 196 14.62 3.54 -2.17
C MET A 196 15.50 2.86 -1.13
N ASP A 197 15.40 3.26 0.14
CA ASP A 197 16.07 2.53 1.24
C ASP A 197 15.59 1.07 1.30
N SER A 198 14.29 0.84 1.15
CA SER A 198 13.71 -0.51 1.15
C SER A 198 14.19 -1.32 -0.06
N PHE A 199 14.27 -0.74 -1.26
CA PHE A 199 14.87 -1.43 -2.40
C PHE A 199 16.36 -1.71 -2.21
N MET A 200 17.11 -0.79 -1.60
CA MET A 200 18.52 -1.03 -1.25
C MET A 200 18.68 -2.20 -0.28
N GLU A 201 17.78 -2.36 0.69
CA GLU A 201 17.78 -3.53 1.59
C GLU A 201 17.56 -4.83 0.82
N LEU A 202 16.61 -4.86 -0.11
CA LEU A 202 16.37 -6.03 -0.97
C LEU A 202 17.58 -6.37 -1.85
N ILE A 203 18.21 -5.35 -2.43
CA ILE A 203 19.43 -5.53 -3.25
C ILE A 203 20.59 -6.05 -2.39
N LYS A 204 20.82 -5.46 -1.20
CA LYS A 204 21.87 -5.93 -0.26
C LYS A 204 21.62 -7.36 0.22
N GLY A 205 20.36 -7.76 0.33
CA GLY A 205 19.94 -9.11 0.69
C GLY A 205 19.91 -10.11 -0.46
N ASP A 206 20.42 -9.74 -1.65
CA ASP A 206 20.46 -10.56 -2.86
C ASP A 206 19.07 -11.09 -3.29
N LYS A 207 18.03 -10.26 -3.13
CA LYS A 207 16.63 -10.65 -3.39
C LYS A 207 16.19 -10.39 -4.83
N TRP A 208 17.09 -10.54 -5.81
CA TRP A 208 16.82 -10.22 -7.22
C TRP A 208 15.64 -10.96 -7.83
N ASP A 209 15.48 -12.23 -7.44
CA ASP A 209 14.43 -13.10 -7.98
C ASP A 209 13.11 -13.05 -7.18
N LEU A 210 13.06 -12.22 -6.12
CA LEU A 210 11.90 -12.03 -5.23
C LEU A 210 11.31 -13.33 -4.66
N GLN A 211 12.17 -14.27 -4.29
CA GLN A 211 11.77 -15.51 -3.63
C GLN A 211 11.12 -15.24 -2.26
N LEU A 212 10.05 -15.98 -1.95
CA LEU A 212 9.31 -15.90 -0.70
C LEU A 212 9.79 -17.00 0.28
N PRO A 213 9.72 -16.79 1.60
CA PRO A 213 9.25 -15.57 2.26
C PRO A 213 10.24 -14.40 2.14
N LEU A 214 9.69 -13.20 2.08
CA LEU A 214 10.43 -11.95 1.90
C LEU A 214 9.90 -10.91 2.89
N THR A 215 10.78 -10.10 3.50
CA THR A 215 10.34 -9.00 4.37
C THR A 215 10.56 -7.65 3.69
N VAL A 216 9.53 -6.80 3.71
CA VAL A 216 9.57 -5.43 3.17
C VAL A 216 8.95 -4.53 4.22
N ARG A 217 9.66 -3.51 4.71
CA ARG A 217 9.12 -2.54 5.68
C ARG A 217 8.50 -3.19 6.94
N ASN A 218 9.09 -4.29 7.41
CA ASN A 218 8.61 -5.15 8.52
C ASN A 218 7.33 -5.96 8.22
N ILE A 219 6.93 -6.08 6.96
CA ILE A 219 5.82 -6.91 6.52
C ILE A 219 6.38 -8.14 5.82
N VAL A 220 5.96 -9.32 6.28
CA VAL A 220 6.35 -10.60 5.67
C VAL A 220 5.42 -10.90 4.51
N LEU A 221 5.97 -10.96 3.31
CA LEU A 221 5.36 -11.53 2.12
C LEU A 221 5.61 -13.04 2.14
N SER A 222 4.54 -13.83 2.00
CA SER A 222 4.59 -15.29 1.91
C SER A 222 3.70 -15.76 0.77
N GLU A 223 3.85 -17.00 0.30
CA GLU A 223 2.98 -17.51 -0.79
C GLU A 223 1.50 -17.53 -0.39
N ASN A 224 1.22 -17.85 0.88
CA ASN A 224 -0.14 -17.84 1.43
C ASN A 224 -0.82 -16.48 1.35
N LEU A 225 -0.09 -15.37 1.24
CA LEU A 225 -0.68 -14.04 1.03
C LEU A 225 -1.43 -13.94 -0.30
N PHE A 226 -1.05 -14.76 -1.28
CA PHE A 226 -1.52 -14.69 -2.65
C PHE A 226 -2.44 -15.85 -3.05
N SER A 227 -2.81 -16.71 -2.10
CA SER A 227 -3.76 -17.80 -2.31
C SER A 227 -5.19 -17.29 -2.35
N ASP A 228 -6.06 -18.01 -3.05
CA ASP A 228 -7.48 -17.65 -3.18
C ASP A 228 -8.23 -17.75 -1.83
N ASP A 229 -7.71 -18.55 -0.91
CA ASP A 229 -8.24 -18.72 0.45
C ASP A 229 -7.73 -17.66 1.43
N TYR A 230 -6.78 -16.82 1.02
CA TYR A 230 -6.27 -15.75 1.86
C TYR A 230 -7.33 -14.67 2.05
N ARG A 231 -7.80 -14.54 3.29
CA ARG A 231 -8.64 -13.43 3.69
C ARG A 231 -7.77 -12.40 4.37
N GLN A 232 -7.48 -11.30 3.66
CA GLN A 232 -7.07 -10.09 4.35
C GLN A 232 -8.09 -9.80 5.45
N PRO A 233 -7.66 -9.69 6.72
CA PRO A 233 -8.56 -9.32 7.79
C PRO A 233 -9.27 -8.03 7.40
N SER A 234 -10.59 -8.01 7.58
CA SER A 234 -11.44 -6.92 7.10
C SER A 234 -11.11 -5.64 7.87
N VAL A 235 -10.26 -4.80 7.28
CA VAL A 235 -9.99 -3.48 7.85
C VAL A 235 -11.14 -2.56 7.44
N VAL A 236 -11.93 -2.13 8.42
CA VAL A 236 -12.88 -1.04 8.25
C VAL A 236 -12.06 0.24 7.99
N SER A 237 -12.16 0.77 6.77
CA SER A 237 -11.84 2.14 6.30
C SER A 237 -10.60 2.85 6.89
N ALA A 238 -9.69 3.27 6.01
CA ALA A 238 -8.47 4.06 6.26
C ALA A 238 -8.66 5.47 6.89
N ALA A 239 -9.82 5.78 7.46
CA ALA A 239 -9.99 6.96 8.33
C ALA A 239 -9.46 6.72 9.76
N ASP A 240 -9.28 5.45 10.16
CA ASP A 240 -8.94 5.09 11.55
C ASP A 240 -7.49 4.62 11.75
N VAL A 241 -6.64 4.57 10.71
CA VAL A 241 -5.28 4.01 10.83
C VAL A 241 -4.23 5.11 10.82
N ASN A 242 -4.16 5.84 11.93
CA ASN A 242 -2.87 6.24 12.47
C ASN A 242 -2.66 5.43 13.75
N GLU A 243 -2.62 4.10 13.64
CA GLU A 243 -2.25 3.23 14.77
C GLU A 243 -0.75 3.40 15.04
N ARG A 244 -0.44 4.50 15.72
CA ARG A 244 0.82 4.70 16.42
C ARG A 244 1.08 3.47 17.30
N VAL A 245 2.33 3.03 17.35
CA VAL A 245 2.73 1.95 18.25
C VAL A 245 2.44 2.39 19.68
N LEU A 246 1.58 1.66 20.40
CA LEU A 246 1.24 1.98 21.78
C LEU A 246 2.28 1.39 22.72
N PHE A 247 2.79 2.18 23.66
CA PHE A 247 3.70 1.72 24.70
C PHE A 247 3.67 2.70 25.88
N LEU A 248 4.24 2.29 27.00
CA LEU A 248 4.31 3.13 28.19
C LEU A 248 5.25 4.33 27.97
N THR A 249 4.70 5.54 28.06
CA THR A 249 5.43 6.81 27.93
C THR A 249 5.12 7.77 29.09
N LYS A 250 5.90 8.86 29.20
CA LYS A 250 5.61 10.00 30.07
C LYS A 250 5.60 11.29 29.21
N PRO A 251 4.47 12.00 29.05
CA PRO A 251 3.13 11.65 29.54
C PRO A 251 2.60 10.35 28.91
N MET A 252 1.66 9.68 29.59
CA MET A 252 1.05 8.43 29.11
C MET A 252 0.34 8.66 27.78
N MET A 253 0.42 7.68 26.87
CA MET A 253 -0.41 7.67 25.68
C MET A 253 -1.88 7.54 26.07
N ARG A 254 -2.76 8.31 25.42
CA ARG A 254 -4.21 8.26 25.67
C ARG A 254 -4.99 8.30 24.37
N GLY A 255 -6.13 7.61 24.32
CA GLY A 255 -7.02 7.61 23.16
C GLY A 255 -7.94 6.40 23.06
N GLU A 256 -8.80 6.41 22.05
CA GLU A 256 -9.72 5.29 21.74
C GLU A 256 -8.96 4.03 21.31
N ASP A 257 -7.77 4.19 20.70
CA ASP A 257 -6.81 3.12 20.41
C ASP A 257 -6.40 2.38 21.69
N VAL A 258 -6.12 3.11 22.78
CA VAL A 258 -5.80 2.53 24.08
C VAL A 258 -7.01 1.87 24.74
N LYS A 259 -8.21 2.46 24.64
CA LYS A 259 -9.43 1.83 25.17
C LYS A 259 -9.73 0.50 24.48
N ARG A 260 -9.58 0.47 23.15
CA ARG A 260 -9.76 -0.73 22.33
C ARG A 260 -8.78 -1.83 22.75
N LEU A 261 -7.51 -1.46 22.97
CA LEU A 261 -6.49 -2.37 23.50
C LEU A 261 -6.90 -2.92 24.88
N GLN A 262 -7.26 -2.06 25.83
CA GLN A 262 -7.65 -2.46 27.19
C GLN A 262 -8.84 -3.42 27.16
N LYS A 263 -9.85 -3.14 26.34
CA LYS A 263 -11.00 -4.03 26.15
C LYS A 263 -10.58 -5.41 25.65
N ALA A 264 -9.70 -5.46 24.66
CA ALA A 264 -9.22 -6.71 24.07
C ALA A 264 -8.33 -7.54 25.01
N LEU A 265 -7.58 -6.86 25.88
CA LEU A 265 -6.79 -7.48 26.93
C LEU A 265 -7.65 -7.97 28.12
N GLY A 266 -8.97 -7.77 28.08
CA GLY A 266 -9.93 -8.28 29.07
C GLY A 266 -10.10 -7.42 30.31
N PHE A 267 -9.84 -6.10 30.22
CA PHE A 267 -10.10 -5.19 31.32
C PHE A 267 -11.61 -5.11 31.60
N ALA A 268 -12.00 -4.96 32.87
CA ALA A 268 -13.40 -4.70 33.22
C ALA A 268 -13.81 -3.30 32.74
N GLU A 269 -15.08 -3.10 32.37
CA GLU A 269 -15.53 -1.83 31.74
C GLU A 269 -15.21 -0.59 32.57
N LYS A 270 -15.27 -0.68 33.90
CA LYS A 270 -14.92 0.41 34.83
C LYS A 270 -13.44 0.79 34.83
N ASP A 271 -12.56 -0.11 34.36
CA ASP A 271 -11.11 0.05 34.38
C ASP A 271 -10.56 0.44 32.98
N ILE A 272 -11.44 0.61 31.98
CA ILE A 272 -11.08 1.09 30.63
C ILE A 272 -11.06 2.63 30.63
N ASP A 273 -9.91 3.19 31.00
CA ASP A 273 -9.71 4.64 31.13
C ASP A 273 -9.10 5.30 29.88
N GLY A 274 -8.70 4.49 28.89
CA GLY A 274 -8.05 4.96 27.67
C GLY A 274 -6.67 5.57 27.88
N ALA A 275 -5.98 5.24 28.99
CA ALA A 275 -4.62 5.66 29.27
C ALA A 275 -3.66 4.45 29.34
N PHE A 276 -2.54 4.53 28.61
CA PHE A 276 -1.56 3.46 28.55
C PHE A 276 -0.64 3.56 29.77
N GLY A 277 -1.14 3.08 30.90
CA GLY A 277 -0.43 3.03 32.17
C GLY A 277 0.32 1.72 32.41
N ASN A 278 0.91 1.58 33.60
CA ASN A 278 1.67 0.40 33.99
C ASN A 278 0.85 -0.91 33.90
N ASP A 279 -0.44 -0.87 34.19
CA ASP A 279 -1.29 -2.06 34.14
C ASP A 279 -1.58 -2.49 32.70
N THR A 280 -1.73 -1.54 31.79
CA THR A 280 -1.82 -1.82 30.34
C THR A 280 -0.50 -2.41 29.81
N ASP A 281 0.67 -1.86 30.17
CA ASP A 281 1.98 -2.43 29.77
C ASP A 281 2.14 -3.88 30.26
N LYS A 282 1.83 -4.15 31.52
CA LYS A 282 1.87 -5.51 32.09
C LYS A 282 0.95 -6.47 31.34
N ALA A 283 -0.28 -6.04 31.04
CA ALA A 283 -1.24 -6.85 30.31
C ALA A 283 -0.77 -7.14 28.88
N VAL A 284 -0.20 -6.15 28.17
CA VAL A 284 0.39 -6.32 26.83
C VAL A 284 1.53 -7.33 26.88
N ARG A 285 2.48 -7.18 27.81
CA ARG A 285 3.63 -8.12 27.92
C ARG A 285 3.19 -9.55 28.21
N LYS A 286 2.20 -9.71 29.09
CA LYS A 286 1.60 -11.02 29.40
C LYS A 286 0.95 -11.63 28.17
N PHE A 287 0.16 -10.85 27.44
CA PHE A 287 -0.48 -11.26 26.20
C PHE A 287 0.54 -11.66 25.14
N GLN A 288 1.56 -10.82 24.90
CA GLN A 288 2.65 -11.10 23.96
C GLN A 288 3.36 -12.41 24.29
N LYS A 289 3.71 -12.63 25.56
CA LYS A 289 4.36 -13.88 26.01
C LYS A 289 3.46 -15.10 25.78
N ALA A 290 2.15 -14.98 26.04
CA ALA A 290 1.20 -16.06 25.84
C ALA A 290 1.00 -16.44 24.35
N HIS A 291 1.23 -15.50 23.44
CA HIS A 291 1.05 -15.67 21.99
C HIS A 291 2.37 -15.83 21.22
N GLY A 292 3.47 -16.15 21.91
CA GLY A 292 4.78 -16.38 21.27
C GLY A 292 5.42 -15.14 20.65
N LEU A 293 4.94 -13.94 21.00
CA LEU A 293 5.51 -12.68 20.56
C LEU A 293 6.66 -12.23 21.48
N LYS A 294 7.52 -11.36 20.95
CA LYS A 294 8.50 -10.64 21.77
C LYS A 294 7.77 -9.80 22.81
N SER A 295 7.98 -10.09 24.10
CA SER A 295 7.31 -9.42 25.23
C SER A 295 7.95 -8.06 25.56
N ASP A 296 7.91 -7.14 24.59
CA ASP A 296 8.54 -5.82 24.67
C ASP A 296 7.60 -4.69 25.15
N GLY A 297 6.31 -4.99 25.35
CA GLY A 297 5.30 -4.04 25.82
C GLY A 297 4.86 -3.04 24.76
N LYS A 298 5.28 -3.23 23.49
CA LYS A 298 4.92 -2.36 22.37
C LYS A 298 3.81 -3.00 21.54
N VAL A 299 2.69 -2.33 21.43
CA VAL A 299 1.55 -2.77 20.61
C VAL A 299 1.73 -2.23 19.20
N GLY A 300 2.49 -2.97 18.40
CA GLY A 300 2.59 -2.81 16.96
C GLY A 300 1.73 -3.82 16.20
N PRO A 301 1.84 -3.86 14.86
CA PRO A 301 0.98 -4.68 13.99
C PRO A 301 0.87 -6.15 14.43
N ALA A 302 1.99 -6.79 14.77
CA ALA A 302 1.98 -8.19 15.23
C ALA A 302 1.15 -8.42 16.50
N THR A 303 1.15 -7.45 17.44
CA THR A 303 0.33 -7.55 18.66
C THR A 303 -1.14 -7.30 18.34
N TRP A 304 -1.45 -6.34 17.46
CA TRP A 304 -2.82 -6.08 17.01
C TRP A 304 -3.42 -7.26 16.22
N THR A 305 -2.64 -7.91 15.36
CA THR A 305 -3.03 -9.15 14.67
C THR A 305 -3.32 -10.26 15.66
N ALA A 306 -2.45 -10.49 16.64
CA ALA A 306 -2.69 -11.51 17.66
C ALA A 306 -3.95 -11.23 18.50
N LEU A 307 -4.31 -9.96 18.70
CA LEU A 307 -5.56 -9.54 19.37
C LEU A 307 -6.81 -9.65 18.48
N GLY A 308 -6.67 -10.06 17.22
CA GLY A 308 -7.78 -10.24 16.28
C GLY A 308 -8.28 -8.94 15.63
N PHE A 309 -7.47 -7.88 15.60
CA PHE A 309 -7.84 -6.59 15.04
C PHE A 309 -7.25 -6.29 13.66
N VAL A 310 -6.23 -7.04 13.24
CA VAL A 310 -5.45 -6.84 11.99
C VAL A 310 -5.20 -8.16 11.30
#